data_AF-A0AAV2CLK1-F1
#
_entry.id   AF-A0AAV2CLK1-F1
#
_cell.length_a   1.000
_cell.length_b   1.000
_cell.length_c   1.000
_cell.angle_alpha   90.00
_cell.angle_beta   90.00
_cell.angle_gamma   90.00
#
_symmetry.space_group_name_H-M   'P 1'
#
loop_
_entity.id
_entity.type
_entity.pdbx_description
1 polymer ?
#
loop_
_entity_poly.entity_id
_entity_poly.type
_entity_poly.pdbx_seq_one_letter_code
_entity_poly.pdbx_strand_id
1 'polypeptide(L)'
;MVVGEYLCSHKRRGLGFVYWIVFSLWFGFVVLLRPVVGLRPLREQRRSWGDEWLFVRKEESDLGPFSAWNITGTYRGSWKFLDSANSSSRFPDFRKSNGDSVIELVSTQTKITGVHYVQGVIIFHDVFDNEHNVGGAQIRVEGVYIWPFRQLRMVANSRKEGVLAQEDDYILSNPYHLLGVFSSQVFQDSPKEKIWRSKTSPINEMEKHCNIEIAAQVTRVSTNQNDGEHDRYHLEGLMESPAVDDDGECFSPLLLNATSVNIEVYYNKAVNYTLMVTFVSFLQVLLLIRQMEHSNTQSGAAKVSILMIGQQAIMDAYLCLLHLTAGILVESLFNAFATAAFFKFVVFSIFEMRYLLAIWKASRPASSGEGWETMRRELSVLYSRFYGILLGGILLMYEFHNFLRPLLLLMYSFWIPQIVTNVIRDSRKPLHPYYILGMTVTRLAIPLYIFGCPNNFMRIEPDKTWCTYLVIFVTLQASVLLLQHYLGSRWFIPRQILPERYSYYRKFDQEENHATDCVICMTGINMMQRPSDCMVTPCDHFFHSGCLQRWMDIKMECPTCRRPLPPA
;
A
#
# COMPACT_ATOMS: atom_id res chain seq x y z
N MET A 1 38.92 -27.20 -30.44
CA MET A 1 37.59 -26.57 -30.56
C MET A 1 36.41 -27.51 -30.25
N VAL A 2 36.55 -28.84 -30.29
CA VAL A 2 35.41 -29.78 -30.08
C VAL A 2 35.12 -30.13 -28.60
N VAL A 3 36.08 -29.95 -27.68
CA VAL A 3 35.91 -30.23 -26.23
C VAL A 3 35.14 -29.12 -25.49
N GLY A 4 35.10 -27.89 -26.05
CA GLY A 4 34.41 -26.74 -25.46
C GLY A 4 32.88 -26.79 -25.58
N GLU A 5 32.34 -27.48 -26.57
CA GLU A 5 30.88 -27.59 -26.80
C GLU A 5 30.22 -28.66 -25.91
N TYR A 6 30.91 -29.77 -25.65
CA TYR A 6 30.42 -30.83 -24.75
C TYR A 6 30.35 -30.38 -23.28
N LEU A 7 31.34 -29.61 -22.81
CA LEU A 7 31.35 -29.01 -21.47
C LEU A 7 30.26 -27.94 -21.30
N CYS A 8 29.91 -27.20 -22.36
CA CYS A 8 28.86 -26.19 -22.34
C CYS A 8 27.45 -26.83 -22.27
N SER A 9 27.26 -27.98 -22.91
CA SER A 9 26.00 -28.75 -22.90
C SER A 9 25.70 -29.36 -21.52
N HIS A 10 26.70 -29.93 -20.84
CA HIS A 10 26.52 -30.53 -19.51
C HIS A 10 26.32 -29.47 -18.40
N LYS A 11 26.98 -28.31 -18.53
CA LYS A 11 26.80 -27.16 -17.63
C LYS A 11 25.39 -26.55 -17.72
N ARG A 12 24.74 -26.60 -18.88
CA ARG A 12 23.30 -26.21 -19.04
C ARG A 12 22.34 -27.19 -18.36
N ARG A 13 22.64 -28.48 -18.35
CA ARG A 13 21.77 -29.53 -17.76
C ARG A 13 21.67 -29.45 -16.23
N GLY A 14 22.80 -29.24 -15.53
CA GLY A 14 22.81 -29.04 -14.07
C GLY A 14 22.21 -27.70 -13.62
N LEU A 15 22.43 -26.64 -14.39
CA LEU A 15 21.84 -25.32 -14.15
C LEU A 15 20.31 -25.33 -14.34
N GLY A 16 19.84 -26.03 -15.37
CA GLY A 16 18.41 -26.23 -15.65
C GLY A 16 17.68 -27.00 -14.55
N PHE A 17 18.34 -27.98 -13.91
CA PHE A 17 17.75 -28.76 -12.83
C PHE A 17 17.53 -27.95 -11.54
N VAL A 18 18.51 -27.11 -11.14
CA VAL A 18 18.35 -26.23 -9.96
C VAL A 18 17.31 -25.14 -10.23
N TYR A 19 17.32 -24.57 -11.44
CA TYR A 19 16.30 -23.60 -11.86
C TYR A 19 14.92 -24.25 -11.86
N TRP A 20 14.80 -25.49 -12.35
CA TRP A 20 13.57 -26.27 -12.37
C TRP A 20 13.08 -26.60 -10.96
N ILE A 21 13.94 -27.03 -10.02
CA ILE A 21 13.52 -27.29 -8.62
C ILE A 21 13.00 -26.02 -7.95
N VAL A 22 13.73 -24.91 -8.07
CA VAL A 22 13.32 -23.62 -7.46
C VAL A 22 12.05 -23.10 -8.10
N PHE A 23 11.93 -23.20 -9.43
CA PHE A 23 10.74 -22.81 -10.17
C PHE A 23 9.55 -23.73 -9.91
N SER A 24 9.75 -25.04 -9.71
CA SER A 24 8.71 -26.00 -9.37
C SER A 24 8.24 -25.87 -7.91
N LEU A 25 9.13 -25.55 -6.98
CA LEU A 25 8.76 -25.20 -5.59
C LEU A 25 7.99 -23.88 -5.55
N TRP A 26 8.39 -22.89 -6.36
CA TRP A 26 7.68 -21.63 -6.50
C TRP A 26 6.30 -21.84 -7.16
N PHE A 27 6.25 -22.58 -8.27
CA PHE A 27 5.01 -22.89 -8.99
C PHE A 27 4.05 -23.73 -8.14
N GLY A 28 4.55 -24.72 -7.41
CA GLY A 28 3.75 -25.50 -6.46
C GLY A 28 3.13 -24.66 -5.34
N PHE A 29 3.86 -23.64 -4.85
CA PHE A 29 3.35 -22.70 -3.86
C PHE A 29 2.33 -21.70 -4.45
N VAL A 30 2.52 -21.30 -5.71
CA VAL A 30 1.58 -20.42 -6.43
C VAL A 30 0.28 -21.13 -6.81
N VAL A 31 0.34 -22.41 -7.19
CA VAL A 31 -0.84 -23.23 -7.56
C VAL A 31 -1.75 -23.53 -6.37
N LEU A 32 -1.23 -23.49 -5.14
CA LEU A 32 -2.02 -23.66 -3.90
C LEU A 32 -2.91 -22.44 -3.58
N LEU A 33 -2.78 -21.33 -4.30
CA LEU A 33 -3.52 -20.11 -4.03
C LEU A 33 -4.69 -19.96 -4.99
N ARG A 34 -5.90 -19.92 -4.43
CA ARG A 34 -7.12 -19.69 -5.22
C ARG A 34 -7.14 -18.27 -5.81
N PRO A 35 -7.71 -18.07 -7.01
CA PRO A 35 -7.95 -16.74 -7.56
C PRO A 35 -8.87 -15.95 -6.61
N VAL A 36 -8.57 -14.66 -6.44
CA VAL A 36 -9.36 -13.75 -5.62
C VAL A 36 -10.52 -13.23 -6.46
N VAL A 37 -11.73 -13.22 -5.89
CA VAL A 37 -12.86 -12.44 -6.43
C VAL A 37 -12.48 -10.96 -6.30
N GLY A 38 -12.27 -10.31 -7.44
CA GLY A 38 -11.51 -9.07 -7.57
C GLY A 38 -11.89 -7.97 -6.58
N LEU A 39 -10.89 -7.46 -5.85
CA LEU A 39 -10.93 -6.11 -5.31
C LEU A 39 -10.79 -5.16 -6.50
N ARG A 40 -11.93 -4.75 -7.10
CA ARG A 40 -11.92 -3.61 -8.02
C ARG A 40 -11.35 -2.41 -7.28
N PRO A 41 -10.36 -1.69 -7.84
CA PRO A 41 -10.01 -0.38 -7.31
C PRO A 41 -11.27 0.50 -7.43
N LEU A 42 -11.65 1.15 -6.33
CA LEU A 42 -12.65 2.21 -6.34
C LEU A 42 -12.19 3.25 -7.36
N ARG A 43 -12.87 3.28 -8.51
CA ARG A 43 -12.77 4.35 -9.48
C ARG A 43 -13.53 5.55 -8.92
N GLU A 44 -12.92 6.25 -7.98
CA GLU A 44 -13.36 7.58 -7.61
C GLU A 44 -12.82 8.55 -8.65
N GLN A 45 -13.72 8.95 -9.55
CA GLN A 45 -13.41 9.89 -10.61
C GLN A 45 -13.45 11.32 -10.06
N ARG A 46 -12.46 12.10 -10.52
CA ARG A 46 -12.22 13.54 -10.35
C ARG A 46 -13.40 14.34 -9.80
N ARG A 47 -13.23 14.85 -8.59
CA ARG A 47 -13.97 15.99 -8.06
C ARG A 47 -13.82 17.17 -9.03
N SER A 48 -14.96 17.64 -9.54
CA SER A 48 -15.10 18.96 -10.14
C SER A 48 -14.84 19.99 -9.05
N TRP A 49 -13.95 20.94 -9.33
CA TRP A 49 -13.71 22.11 -8.50
C TRP A 49 -14.98 22.94 -8.34
N GLY A 50 -15.19 23.40 -7.11
CA GLY A 50 -16.30 24.26 -6.70
C GLY A 50 -16.88 23.73 -5.40
N ASP A 51 -16.31 24.15 -4.27
CA ASP A 51 -17.09 24.63 -3.12
C ASP A 51 -16.16 25.01 -1.96
N GLU A 52 -16.35 26.25 -1.50
CA GLU A 52 -15.79 26.81 -0.28
C GLU A 52 -16.12 25.93 0.92
N TRP A 53 -15.10 25.29 1.49
CA TRP A 53 -15.23 24.64 2.79
C TRP A 53 -15.36 25.73 3.85
N LEU A 54 -16.51 25.76 4.53
CA LEU A 54 -16.73 26.56 5.73
C LEU A 54 -15.74 26.13 6.82
N PHE A 55 -14.66 26.90 6.96
CA PHE A 55 -13.74 26.80 8.09
C PHE A 55 -14.44 27.34 9.35
N VAL A 56 -14.85 26.44 10.25
CA VAL A 56 -15.23 26.83 11.62
C VAL A 56 -14.21 26.28 12.60
N ARG A 57 -13.55 27.23 13.27
CA ARG A 57 -12.57 27.06 14.35
C ARG A 57 -13.22 26.28 15.51
N LYS A 58 -12.68 25.11 15.83
CA LYS A 58 -13.03 24.30 17.00
C LYS A 58 -12.53 25.05 18.24
N GLU A 59 -13.41 25.79 18.93
CA GLU A 59 -13.14 26.24 20.29
C GLU A 59 -13.35 25.06 21.24
N GLU A 60 -12.26 24.60 21.87
CA GLU A 60 -12.31 23.66 22.98
C GLU A 60 -12.98 24.36 24.17
N SER A 61 -14.15 23.87 24.56
CA SER A 61 -14.74 24.17 25.86
C SER A 61 -15.07 22.86 26.58
N ASP A 62 -14.29 22.63 27.65
CA ASP A 62 -14.51 21.87 28.86
C ASP A 62 -15.47 20.67 28.87
N LEU A 63 -14.87 19.52 29.18
CA LEU A 63 -15.50 18.24 29.53
C LEU A 63 -16.46 18.37 30.73
N GLY A 64 -17.76 18.45 30.46
CA GLY A 64 -18.85 18.27 31.42
C GLY A 64 -19.63 16.96 31.22
N PRO A 65 -20.57 16.60 32.13
CA PRO A 65 -21.30 15.32 32.16
C PRO A 65 -22.32 15.10 31.02
N PHE A 66 -22.24 15.90 29.95
CA PHE A 66 -23.17 15.95 28.82
C PHE A 66 -22.52 15.53 27.50
N SER A 67 -21.61 14.55 27.51
CA SER A 67 -20.87 14.10 26.31
C SER A 67 -21.72 13.46 25.21
N ALA A 68 -23.00 13.15 25.47
CA ALA A 68 -23.92 12.45 24.55
C ALA A 68 -24.69 13.34 23.54
N TRP A 69 -24.24 14.58 23.29
CA TRP A 69 -25.09 15.63 22.68
C TRP A 69 -24.62 16.09 21.29
N ASN A 70 -23.53 15.51 20.76
CA ASN A 70 -22.97 15.90 19.47
C ASN A 70 -23.20 14.82 18.40
N ILE A 71 -24.23 15.02 17.55
CA ILE A 71 -24.49 14.18 16.37
C ILE A 71 -23.74 14.68 15.11
N THR A 72 -22.77 15.58 15.28
CA THR A 72 -21.95 16.06 14.18
C THR A 72 -21.10 14.91 13.63
N GLY A 73 -21.15 14.71 12.33
CA GLY A 73 -20.36 13.68 11.67
C GLY A 73 -20.90 13.29 10.31
N THR A 74 -20.17 12.39 9.66
CA THR A 74 -20.54 11.79 8.38
C THR A 74 -21.20 10.45 8.65
N TYR A 75 -22.38 10.24 8.10
CA TYR A 75 -23.15 9.01 8.18
C TYR A 75 -23.20 8.38 6.79
N ARG A 76 -22.97 7.07 6.69
CA ARG A 76 -23.06 6.32 5.43
C ARG A 76 -24.10 5.23 5.57
N GLY A 77 -24.93 5.06 4.55
CA GLY A 77 -25.79 3.90 4.43
C GLY A 77 -26.58 3.88 3.14
N SER A 78 -27.82 3.38 3.21
CA SER A 78 -28.65 3.04 2.05
C SER A 78 -29.98 3.75 2.08
N TRP A 79 -30.52 4.01 0.89
CA TRP A 79 -31.86 4.54 0.71
C TRP A 79 -32.71 3.57 -0.13
N LYS A 80 -34.02 3.57 0.10
CA LYS A 80 -34.99 2.76 -0.65
C LYS A 80 -36.36 3.44 -0.70
N PHE A 81 -36.98 3.49 -1.87
CA PHE A 81 -38.38 3.93 -1.99
C PHE A 81 -39.33 2.85 -1.45
N LEU A 82 -40.38 3.30 -0.75
CA LEU A 82 -41.42 2.41 -0.23
C LEU A 82 -42.38 1.96 -1.33
N ASP A 83 -42.66 2.83 -2.30
CA ASP A 83 -43.54 2.56 -3.43
C ASP A 83 -42.79 2.48 -4.76
N SER A 84 -43.15 1.50 -5.59
CA SER A 84 -42.49 1.21 -6.88
C SER A 84 -42.96 2.12 -8.04
N ALA A 85 -43.76 3.15 -7.77
CA ALA A 85 -44.34 4.02 -8.78
C ALA A 85 -43.41 5.21 -9.10
N ASN A 86 -42.72 5.12 -10.24
CA ASN A 86 -41.97 6.21 -10.85
C ASN A 86 -42.88 7.40 -11.14
N SER A 87 -42.66 8.54 -10.48
CA SER A 87 -42.45 9.87 -11.08
C SER A 87 -42.81 10.98 -10.08
N SER A 88 -41.81 11.75 -9.64
CA SER A 88 -42.01 13.05 -9.00
C SER A 88 -41.75 14.15 -10.05
N SER A 89 -42.66 15.10 -10.20
CA SER A 89 -42.60 16.11 -11.28
C SER A 89 -41.67 17.30 -11.00
N ARG A 90 -41.02 17.38 -9.83
CA ARG A 90 -40.23 18.56 -9.41
C ARG A 90 -38.82 18.29 -8.88
N PHE A 91 -38.42 17.03 -8.71
CA PHE A 91 -37.08 16.65 -8.22
C PHE A 91 -36.29 15.91 -9.29
N PRO A 92 -34.94 15.84 -9.21
CA PRO A 92 -34.14 15.06 -10.14
C PRO A 92 -34.68 13.62 -10.21
N ASP A 93 -35.03 13.17 -11.43
CA ASP A 93 -35.62 11.85 -11.66
C ASP A 93 -34.71 10.74 -11.12
N PHE A 94 -35.00 10.23 -9.93
CA PHE A 94 -34.37 9.03 -9.39
C PHE A 94 -34.82 7.84 -10.26
N ARG A 95 -33.92 7.32 -11.10
CA ARG A 95 -34.24 6.18 -11.98
C ARG A 95 -34.13 4.83 -11.28
N LYS A 96 -33.39 4.75 -10.17
CA LYS A 96 -33.24 3.53 -9.36
C LYS A 96 -34.14 3.57 -8.13
N SER A 97 -34.59 2.39 -7.69
CA SER A 97 -35.46 2.23 -6.50
C SER A 97 -34.68 2.14 -5.18
N ASN A 98 -33.36 1.93 -5.26
CA ASN A 98 -32.45 1.86 -4.12
C ASN A 98 -31.04 2.37 -4.51
N GLY A 99 -30.26 2.74 -3.49
CA GLY A 99 -28.87 3.13 -3.67
C GLY A 99 -28.16 3.43 -2.34
N ASP A 100 -26.95 3.97 -2.45
CA ASP A 100 -26.14 4.41 -1.31
C ASP A 100 -26.35 5.92 -1.06
N SER A 101 -26.35 6.34 0.22
CA SER A 101 -26.37 7.75 0.62
C SER A 101 -25.28 8.07 1.63
N VAL A 102 -24.78 9.30 1.56
CA VAL A 102 -23.87 9.91 2.53
C VAL A 102 -24.56 11.13 3.10
N ILE A 103 -24.63 11.22 4.42
CA ILE A 103 -25.27 12.33 5.14
C ILE A 103 -24.19 13.00 5.98
N GLU A 104 -23.95 14.29 5.78
CA GLU A 104 -23.06 15.10 6.60
C GLU A 104 -23.89 16.03 7.46
N LEU A 105 -23.81 15.88 8.78
CA LEU A 105 -24.55 16.68 9.75
C LEU A 105 -23.59 17.48 10.62
N VAL A 106 -23.96 18.72 10.89
CA VAL A 106 -23.33 19.61 11.87
C VAL A 106 -24.39 20.02 12.87
N SER A 107 -24.13 19.71 14.14
CA SER A 107 -25.02 20.02 15.25
C SER A 107 -24.46 21.20 16.05
N THR A 108 -25.25 22.26 16.19
CA THR A 108 -24.94 23.42 17.04
C THR A 108 -25.95 23.51 18.19
N GLN A 109 -25.45 23.86 19.38
CA GLN A 109 -26.29 23.97 20.56
C GLN A 109 -27.17 25.22 20.47
N THR A 110 -28.46 25.08 20.78
CA THR A 110 -29.37 26.24 20.89
C THR A 110 -29.47 26.74 22.33
N LYS A 111 -30.09 27.90 22.54
CA LYS A 111 -30.36 28.40 23.90
C LYS A 111 -31.39 27.53 24.67
N ILE A 112 -32.11 26.64 23.99
CA ILE A 112 -33.05 25.71 24.63
C ILE A 112 -32.30 24.45 25.05
N THR A 113 -32.37 24.11 26.34
CA THR A 113 -31.80 22.87 26.86
C THR A 113 -32.48 21.65 26.21
N GLY A 114 -31.69 20.77 25.60
CA GLY A 114 -32.18 19.52 24.98
C GLY A 114 -32.47 19.63 23.49
N VAL A 115 -32.30 20.80 22.87
CA VAL A 115 -32.55 21.04 21.45
C VAL A 115 -31.29 21.55 20.76
N HIS A 116 -30.89 20.86 19.69
CA HIS A 116 -29.77 21.25 18.84
C HIS A 116 -30.29 21.68 17.48
N TYR A 117 -29.71 22.74 16.94
CA TYR A 117 -29.90 23.09 15.54
C TYR A 117 -28.97 22.20 14.71
N VAL A 118 -29.48 21.65 13.62
CA VAL A 118 -28.75 20.72 12.78
C VAL A 118 -28.81 21.24 11.35
N GLN A 119 -27.64 21.41 10.75
CA GLN A 119 -27.50 21.74 9.34
C GLN A 119 -26.68 20.64 8.67
N GLY A 120 -27.03 20.31 7.43
CA GLY A 120 -26.34 19.25 6.74
C GLY A 120 -26.64 19.14 5.26
N VAL A 121 -26.05 18.11 4.68
CA VAL A 121 -26.17 17.77 3.27
C VAL A 121 -26.38 16.27 3.14
N ILE A 122 -27.35 15.86 2.32
CA ILE A 122 -27.56 14.47 1.92
C ILE A 122 -27.10 14.31 0.48
N ILE A 123 -26.20 13.36 0.24
CA ILE A 123 -25.63 13.04 -1.08
C ILE A 123 -26.08 11.63 -1.46
N PHE A 124 -26.97 11.55 -2.45
CA PHE A 124 -27.43 10.29 -3.03
C PHE A 124 -26.48 9.84 -4.15
N HIS A 125 -25.90 8.66 -3.98
CA HIS A 125 -25.04 8.02 -4.98
C HIS A 125 -25.86 7.07 -5.85
N ASP A 126 -25.41 6.89 -7.10
CA ASP A 126 -25.96 5.93 -8.06
C ASP A 126 -27.43 6.18 -8.48
N VAL A 127 -27.82 7.46 -8.51
CA VAL A 127 -29.18 7.93 -8.81
C VAL A 127 -29.51 7.85 -10.31
N PHE A 128 -28.50 7.97 -11.18
CA PHE A 128 -28.64 8.01 -12.63
C PHE A 128 -27.92 6.82 -13.30
N ASP A 129 -28.44 6.33 -14.43
CA ASP A 129 -27.74 5.32 -15.24
C ASP A 129 -26.41 5.89 -15.75
N ASN A 130 -25.40 5.01 -15.84
CA ASN A 130 -23.98 5.30 -16.12
C ASN A 130 -23.65 6.03 -17.44
N GLU A 131 -24.62 6.61 -18.15
CA GLU A 131 -24.44 7.26 -19.44
C GLU A 131 -24.39 8.79 -19.31
N HIS A 132 -23.28 9.32 -18.78
CA HIS A 132 -22.78 10.69 -18.99
C HIS A 132 -22.92 11.74 -17.86
N ASN A 133 -23.54 11.45 -16.71
CA ASN A 133 -23.50 12.36 -15.55
C ASN A 133 -23.07 11.63 -14.27
N VAL A 134 -21.81 11.84 -13.85
CA VAL A 134 -21.21 11.26 -12.62
C VAL A 134 -21.58 12.11 -11.37
N GLY A 135 -22.61 12.95 -11.45
CA GLY A 135 -23.07 13.79 -10.34
C GLY A 135 -24.11 13.07 -9.49
N GLY A 136 -23.82 12.81 -8.22
CA GLY A 136 -24.83 12.40 -7.24
C GLY A 136 -25.83 13.54 -6.99
N ALA A 137 -27.07 13.22 -6.61
CA ALA A 137 -28.04 14.24 -6.24
C ALA A 137 -27.73 14.75 -4.82
N GLN A 138 -27.49 16.05 -4.68
CA GLN A 138 -27.18 16.69 -3.39
C GLN A 138 -28.39 17.50 -2.91
N ILE A 139 -28.81 17.26 -1.67
CA ILE A 139 -29.93 17.96 -1.02
C ILE A 139 -29.43 18.62 0.26
N ARG A 140 -29.61 19.94 0.38
CA ARG A 140 -29.30 20.68 1.62
C ARG A 140 -30.46 20.52 2.59
N VAL A 141 -30.14 20.25 3.86
CA VAL A 141 -31.12 20.00 4.92
C VAL A 141 -30.83 20.86 6.15
N GLU A 142 -31.90 21.38 6.75
CA GLU A 142 -31.85 22.16 7.99
C GLU A 142 -32.93 21.66 8.94
N GLY A 143 -32.63 21.63 10.23
CA GLY A 143 -33.51 20.97 11.18
C GLY A 143 -33.13 21.12 12.64
N VAL A 144 -33.80 20.33 13.47
CA VAL A 144 -33.61 20.29 14.92
C VAL A 144 -33.50 18.86 15.41
N TYR A 145 -32.58 18.64 16.35
CA TYR A 145 -32.43 17.38 17.07
C TYR A 145 -32.87 17.54 18.52
N ILE A 146 -33.83 16.71 18.95
CA ILE A 146 -34.45 16.77 20.28
C ILE A 146 -33.96 15.58 21.10
N TRP A 147 -33.04 15.86 22.01
CA TRP A 147 -32.24 14.86 22.74
C TRP A 147 -33.01 13.92 23.68
N PRO A 148 -34.01 14.35 24.48
CA PRO A 148 -34.75 13.40 25.32
C PRO A 148 -35.55 12.38 24.51
N PHE A 149 -35.95 12.72 23.28
CA PHE A 149 -36.74 11.85 22.40
C PHE A 149 -35.92 11.16 21.31
N ARG A 150 -34.64 11.54 21.13
CA ARG A 150 -33.75 11.05 20.07
C ARG A 150 -34.31 11.22 18.66
N GLN A 151 -35.11 12.27 18.47
CA GLN A 151 -35.76 12.59 17.22
C GLN A 151 -34.99 13.70 16.51
N LEU A 152 -34.58 13.43 15.27
CA LEU A 152 -34.03 14.38 14.33
C LEU A 152 -35.11 14.71 13.31
N ARG A 153 -35.47 15.99 13.20
CA ARG A 153 -36.42 16.46 12.18
C ARG A 153 -35.75 17.51 11.32
N MET A 154 -35.77 17.32 10.01
CA MET A 154 -35.12 18.19 9.04
C MET A 154 -36.06 18.51 7.88
N VAL A 155 -35.82 19.63 7.22
CA VAL A 155 -36.51 20.05 6.01
C VAL A 155 -35.47 20.17 4.89
N ALA A 156 -35.79 19.62 3.73
CA ALA A 156 -35.01 19.76 2.51
C ALA A 156 -35.62 20.81 1.58
N ASN A 157 -34.77 21.65 0.98
CA ASN A 157 -35.18 22.59 -0.07
C ASN A 157 -34.49 22.22 -1.40
N SER A 158 -35.28 22.13 -2.48
CA SER A 158 -34.81 21.85 -3.84
C SER A 158 -34.42 23.14 -4.55
N ARG A 159 -33.13 23.49 -4.57
CA ARG A 159 -32.66 24.61 -5.38
C ARG A 159 -32.57 24.15 -6.84
N LYS A 160 -33.43 24.67 -7.72
CA LYS A 160 -33.27 24.51 -9.17
C LYS A 160 -32.20 25.50 -9.63
N GLU A 161 -30.99 25.00 -9.94
CA GLU A 161 -29.93 25.81 -10.53
C GLU A 161 -30.42 26.41 -11.86
N GLY A 162 -30.56 27.73 -11.92
CA GLY A 162 -30.91 28.42 -13.16
C GLY A 162 -31.59 29.79 -13.05
N VAL A 163 -32.05 30.24 -11.89
CA VAL A 163 -32.65 31.57 -11.75
C VAL A 163 -31.92 32.37 -10.68
N LEU A 164 -31.21 33.40 -11.12
CA LEU A 164 -30.66 34.47 -10.29
C LEU A 164 -31.84 35.30 -9.75
N ALA A 165 -32.48 34.81 -8.69
CA ALA A 165 -33.39 35.60 -7.87
C ALA A 165 -32.67 35.95 -6.57
N GLN A 166 -32.01 37.10 -6.62
CA GLN A 166 -31.45 37.80 -5.48
C GLN A 166 -32.63 38.31 -4.64
N GLU A 167 -33.14 37.51 -3.69
CA GLU A 167 -33.85 37.98 -2.46
C GLU A 167 -34.43 36.89 -1.52
N ASP A 168 -34.37 35.58 -1.80
CA ASP A 168 -35.02 34.55 -0.94
C ASP A 168 -34.12 33.79 0.07
N ASP A 169 -32.86 34.21 0.28
CA ASP A 169 -31.90 33.50 1.15
C ASP A 169 -32.17 33.61 2.68
N TYR A 170 -33.35 34.09 3.11
CA TYR A 170 -33.70 34.30 4.53
C TYR A 170 -34.75 33.35 5.11
N ILE A 171 -35.16 32.31 4.39
CA ILE A 171 -36.30 31.48 4.79
C ILE A 171 -35.82 30.21 5.51
N LEU A 172 -35.32 30.37 6.76
CA LEU A 172 -35.40 29.41 7.91
C LEU A 172 -34.29 29.57 8.98
N SER A 173 -33.54 30.67 9.01
CA SER A 173 -32.40 30.85 9.93
C SER A 173 -32.73 30.85 11.43
N ASN A 174 -34.01 30.81 11.82
CA ASN A 174 -34.41 30.84 13.22
C ASN A 174 -34.84 29.45 13.74
N PRO A 175 -34.03 28.78 14.59
CA PRO A 175 -34.36 27.46 15.15
C PRO A 175 -35.68 27.43 15.93
N TYR A 176 -36.14 28.57 16.45
CA TYR A 176 -37.43 28.69 17.14
C TYR A 176 -38.64 28.57 16.18
N HIS A 177 -38.49 28.98 14.91
CA HIS A 177 -39.54 28.85 13.90
C HIS A 177 -39.71 27.39 13.47
N LEU A 178 -38.58 26.70 13.23
CA LEU A 178 -38.54 25.26 13.00
C LEU A 178 -39.19 24.47 14.15
N LEU A 179 -38.87 24.85 15.40
CA LEU A 179 -39.50 24.23 16.57
C LEU A 179 -41.01 24.44 16.58
N GLY A 180 -41.48 25.65 16.23
CA GLY A 180 -42.90 25.97 16.13
C GLY A 180 -43.63 25.09 15.12
N VAL A 181 -43.05 24.93 13.93
CA VAL A 181 -43.56 24.05 12.86
C VAL A 181 -43.72 22.61 13.36
N PHE A 182 -42.68 22.03 13.96
CA PHE A 182 -42.71 20.63 14.42
C PHE A 182 -43.49 20.42 15.72
N SER A 183 -43.60 21.43 16.59
CA SER A 183 -44.35 21.32 17.86
C SER A 183 -45.84 21.05 17.66
N SER A 184 -46.41 21.52 16.54
CA SER A 184 -47.82 21.29 16.18
C SER A 184 -48.13 19.83 15.82
N GLN A 185 -47.13 19.06 15.38
CA GLN A 185 -47.25 17.65 14.99
C GLN A 185 -46.90 16.70 16.16
N VAL A 186 -46.01 17.10 17.07
CA VAL A 186 -45.57 16.28 18.23
C VAL A 186 -46.71 15.97 19.22
N PHE A 187 -47.84 16.69 19.16
CA PHE A 187 -49.01 16.44 20.02
C PHE A 187 -50.19 15.73 19.34
N GLN A 188 -50.06 15.22 18.11
CA GLN A 188 -51.18 14.63 17.35
C GLN A 188 -51.07 13.13 17.02
N ASP A 189 -50.35 12.34 17.82
CA ASP A 189 -50.49 10.87 17.77
C ASP A 189 -51.72 10.41 18.58
N SER A 190 -52.92 10.69 18.06
CA SER A 190 -54.17 10.04 18.49
C SER A 190 -55.06 9.81 17.28
N PRO A 191 -55.51 8.57 17.01
CA PRO A 191 -56.24 8.22 15.81
C PRO A 191 -57.73 8.47 16.03
N LYS A 192 -58.18 9.73 16.09
CA LYS A 192 -59.58 10.11 15.86
C LYS A 192 -59.76 11.63 15.88
N GLU A 193 -60.53 12.09 14.91
CA GLU A 193 -61.15 13.43 14.77
C GLU A 193 -60.34 14.48 13.99
N LYS A 194 -60.45 14.38 12.65
CA LYS A 194 -60.48 15.53 11.74
C LYS A 194 -61.70 16.39 12.08
N ILE A 195 -61.55 17.40 12.94
CA ILE A 195 -62.56 18.45 13.13
C ILE A 195 -61.86 19.82 13.02
N TRP A 196 -62.18 20.51 11.92
CA TRP A 196 -62.11 21.95 11.69
C TRP A 196 -60.81 22.68 12.09
N ARG A 197 -59.82 22.69 11.19
CA ARG A 197 -58.73 23.66 11.23
C ARG A 197 -59.27 25.06 10.92
N SER A 198 -59.24 25.92 11.93
CA SER A 198 -59.36 27.37 11.82
C SER A 198 -58.32 27.92 10.82
N LYS A 199 -58.82 28.66 9.83
CA LYS A 199 -58.04 29.35 8.79
C LYS A 199 -57.25 30.51 9.39
N THR A 200 -56.09 30.22 10.00
CA THR A 200 -54.94 31.14 10.13
C THR A 200 -53.83 30.40 10.87
N SER A 201 -53.06 29.60 10.13
CA SER A 201 -51.80 29.05 10.65
C SER A 201 -50.70 29.27 9.59
N PRO A 202 -49.44 29.50 9.99
CA PRO A 202 -48.32 29.68 9.06
C PRO A 202 -48.05 28.44 8.19
N ILE A 203 -48.78 27.35 8.40
CA ILE A 203 -48.77 26.11 7.61
C ILE A 203 -49.26 26.35 6.17
N ASN A 204 -50.18 27.30 5.94
CA ASN A 204 -50.70 27.58 4.59
C ASN A 204 -49.68 28.24 3.64
N GLU A 205 -48.59 28.84 4.15
CA GLU A 205 -47.50 29.34 3.31
C GLU A 205 -46.50 28.23 2.95
N MET A 206 -46.36 27.22 3.81
CA MET A 206 -45.51 26.05 3.56
C MET A 206 -46.08 25.12 2.47
N GLU A 207 -47.40 25.07 2.28
CA GLU A 207 -48.06 24.21 1.27
C GLU A 207 -47.79 24.63 -0.19
N LYS A 208 -47.29 25.86 -0.43
CA LYS A 208 -46.99 26.34 -1.78
C LYS A 208 -45.60 25.91 -2.29
N HIS A 209 -44.69 25.58 -1.37
CA HIS A 209 -43.35 25.12 -1.68
C HIS A 209 -43.27 23.62 -1.39
N CYS A 210 -42.83 22.84 -2.37
CA CYS A 210 -42.62 21.42 -2.16
C CYS A 210 -41.36 21.20 -1.30
N ASN A 211 -41.57 21.29 0.02
CA ASN A 211 -40.55 21.07 1.03
C ASN A 211 -40.68 19.62 1.51
N ILE A 212 -39.58 18.88 1.55
CA ILE A 212 -39.59 17.49 1.99
C ILE A 212 -39.25 17.45 3.49
N GLU A 213 -40.09 16.78 4.28
CA GLU A 213 -39.84 16.55 5.70
C GLU A 213 -39.05 15.25 5.88
N ILE A 214 -38.01 15.29 6.71
CA ILE A 214 -37.19 14.13 7.06
C ILE A 214 -37.32 13.93 8.56
N ALA A 215 -37.94 12.82 8.96
CA ALA A 215 -38.03 12.40 10.36
C ALA A 215 -37.09 11.21 10.58
N ALA A 216 -36.10 11.35 11.45
CA ALA A 216 -35.14 10.28 11.75
C ALA A 216 -34.98 10.03 13.25
N GLN A 217 -34.81 8.76 13.60
CA GLN A 217 -34.48 8.31 14.95
C GLN A 217 -32.97 8.05 15.04
N VAL A 218 -32.32 8.68 16.01
CA VAL A 218 -30.88 8.51 16.26
C VAL A 218 -30.69 7.56 17.44
N THR A 219 -30.15 6.38 17.19
CA THR A 219 -29.84 5.39 18.22
C THR A 219 -28.33 5.27 18.43
N ARG A 220 -27.90 5.18 19.68
CA ARG A 220 -26.50 4.90 20.03
C ARG A 220 -26.29 3.39 20.00
N VAL A 221 -25.40 2.93 19.12
CA VAL A 221 -24.97 1.54 19.04
C VAL A 221 -23.79 1.37 19.99
N SER A 222 -24.03 0.76 21.15
CA SER A 222 -22.96 0.42 22.09
C SER A 222 -22.12 -0.72 21.52
N THR A 223 -20.86 -0.46 21.17
CA THR A 223 -19.91 -1.50 20.82
C THR A 223 -19.41 -2.21 22.08
N ASN A 224 -19.38 -3.55 22.05
CA ASN A 224 -18.78 -4.36 23.10
C ASN A 224 -17.32 -3.92 23.38
N GLN A 225 -16.93 -4.00 24.66
CA GLN A 225 -15.79 -3.39 25.38
C GLN A 225 -14.36 -3.44 24.77
N ASN A 226 -14.13 -3.84 23.52
CA ASN A 226 -12.78 -4.02 22.96
C ASN A 226 -12.38 -3.08 21.81
N ASP A 227 -13.26 -2.19 21.34
CA ASP A 227 -12.91 -1.20 20.32
C ASP A 227 -13.10 0.20 20.91
N GLY A 228 -12.04 1.01 20.87
CA GLY A 228 -11.90 2.24 21.64
C GLY A 228 -13.15 3.12 21.66
N GLU A 229 -13.61 3.39 22.87
CA GLU A 229 -14.51 4.40 23.44
C GLU A 229 -15.10 5.49 22.51
N HIS A 230 -15.66 5.15 21.34
CA HIS A 230 -16.33 6.10 20.45
C HIS A 230 -17.72 5.61 20.08
N ASP A 231 -18.70 6.48 20.33
CA ASP A 231 -20.11 6.18 20.11
C ASP A 231 -20.44 6.11 18.62
N ARG A 232 -20.92 4.95 18.18
CA ARG A 232 -21.49 4.80 16.85
C ARG A 232 -22.96 5.18 16.92
N TYR A 233 -23.37 6.11 16.09
CA TYR A 233 -24.75 6.52 15.93
C TYR A 233 -25.35 5.86 14.71
N HIS A 234 -26.53 5.29 14.87
CA HIS A 234 -27.35 4.74 13.80
C HIS A 234 -28.54 5.66 13.60
N LEU A 235 -28.75 6.07 12.35
CA LEU A 235 -29.78 6.99 11.93
C LEU A 235 -30.72 6.22 11.00
N GLU A 236 -31.95 6.04 11.46
CA GLU A 236 -33.04 5.48 10.66
C GLU A 236 -34.06 6.58 10.44
N GLY A 237 -34.32 6.96 9.19
CA GLY A 237 -35.18 8.07 8.86
C GLY A 237 -36.12 7.79 7.70
N LEU A 238 -37.19 8.55 7.67
CA LEU A 238 -38.23 8.53 6.66
C LEU A 238 -38.34 9.94 6.07
N MET A 239 -38.28 10.01 4.75
CA MET A 239 -38.35 11.24 3.98
C MET A 239 -39.68 11.26 3.23
N GLU A 240 -40.56 12.20 3.56
CA GLU A 240 -41.92 12.30 3.03
C GLU A 240 -42.25 13.74 2.63
N SER A 241 -43.04 13.91 1.56
CA SER A 241 -43.63 15.22 1.24
C SER A 241 -45.05 15.31 1.80
N PRO A 242 -45.47 16.46 2.36
CA PRO A 242 -46.87 16.66 2.72
C PRO A 242 -47.76 16.55 1.47
N ALA A 243 -48.89 15.84 1.60
CA ALA A 243 -49.85 15.69 0.52
C ALA A 243 -50.50 17.05 0.23
N VAL A 244 -50.36 17.54 -1.01
CA VAL A 244 -51.05 18.74 -1.47
C VAL A 244 -52.42 18.31 -1.99
N ASP A 245 -53.48 18.88 -1.43
CA ASP A 245 -54.88 18.45 -1.62
C ASP A 245 -55.39 18.46 -3.09
N ASP A 246 -54.60 18.89 -4.09
CA ASP A 246 -55.04 18.94 -5.51
C ASP A 246 -54.00 18.57 -6.58
N ASP A 247 -52.70 18.33 -6.25
CA ASP A 247 -51.62 18.18 -7.25
C ASP A 247 -50.67 16.97 -7.02
N GLY A 248 -51.18 15.91 -6.37
CA GLY A 248 -50.44 14.67 -6.14
C GLY A 248 -49.29 14.78 -5.12
N GLU A 249 -48.73 13.65 -4.72
CA GLU A 249 -47.56 13.62 -3.84
C GLU A 249 -46.33 14.16 -4.59
N CYS A 250 -45.69 15.18 -4.02
CA CYS A 250 -44.56 15.82 -4.67
C CYS A 250 -43.27 14.97 -4.60
N PHE A 251 -43.15 14.10 -3.60
CA PHE A 251 -42.04 13.17 -3.45
C PHE A 251 -42.54 11.85 -2.82
N SER A 252 -42.17 10.71 -3.41
CA SER A 252 -42.54 9.40 -2.87
C SER A 252 -41.76 9.09 -1.59
N PRO A 253 -42.40 8.43 -0.61
CA PRO A 253 -41.78 8.19 0.68
C PRO A 253 -40.54 7.30 0.55
N LEU A 254 -39.44 7.77 1.14
CA LEU A 254 -38.11 7.16 1.03
C LEU A 254 -37.54 6.85 2.41
N LEU A 255 -37.12 5.60 2.62
CA LEU A 255 -36.47 5.16 3.83
C LEU A 255 -34.95 5.37 3.73
N LEU A 256 -34.38 6.01 4.74
CA LEU A 256 -32.96 6.31 4.91
C LEU A 256 -32.42 5.50 6.09
N ASN A 257 -31.40 4.69 5.85
CA ASN A 257 -30.69 3.99 6.91
C ASN A 257 -29.21 4.36 6.82
N ALA A 258 -28.63 4.94 7.87
CA ALA A 258 -27.24 5.38 7.89
C ALA A 258 -26.53 5.10 9.22
N THR A 259 -25.21 4.92 9.17
CA THR A 259 -24.36 4.68 10.33
C THR A 259 -23.22 5.69 10.35
N SER A 260 -22.91 6.24 11.53
CA SER A 260 -21.85 7.24 11.69
C SER A 260 -20.47 6.63 11.41
N VAL A 261 -19.66 7.33 10.64
CA VAL A 261 -18.26 7.01 10.36
C VAL A 261 -17.38 8.04 11.06
N ASN A 262 -16.58 7.58 12.04
CA ASN A 262 -15.62 8.46 12.69
C ASN A 262 -14.38 8.64 11.80
N ILE A 263 -14.26 9.82 11.19
CA ILE A 263 -13.16 10.19 10.30
C ILE A 263 -11.86 10.46 11.08
N GLU A 264 -11.94 10.99 12.31
CA GLU A 264 -10.77 11.31 13.15
C GLU A 264 -10.00 10.02 13.52
N VAL A 265 -10.70 8.94 13.88
CA VAL A 265 -10.07 7.63 14.15
C VAL A 265 -9.38 7.08 12.91
N TYR A 266 -9.98 7.27 11.74
CA TYR A 266 -9.41 6.83 10.47
C TYR A 266 -8.11 7.58 10.16
N TYR A 267 -8.09 8.90 10.34
CA TYR A 267 -6.90 9.73 10.17
C TYR A 267 -5.80 9.38 11.17
N ASN A 268 -6.14 9.16 12.44
CA ASN A 268 -5.17 8.73 13.46
C ASN A 268 -4.55 7.36 13.13
N LYS A 269 -5.35 6.40 12.66
CA LYS A 269 -4.84 5.10 12.18
C LYS A 269 -3.93 5.27 10.95
N ALA A 270 -4.24 6.20 10.05
CA ALA A 270 -3.42 6.52 8.89
C ALA A 270 -2.05 7.10 9.28
N VAL A 271 -2.04 8.05 10.20
CA VAL A 271 -0.81 8.69 10.69
C VAL A 271 0.06 7.68 11.43
N ASN A 272 -0.51 6.82 12.27
CA ASN A 272 0.25 5.76 12.94
C ASN A 272 0.87 4.78 11.94
N TYR A 273 0.15 4.46 10.87
CA TYR A 273 0.69 3.64 9.77
C TYR A 273 1.87 4.34 9.07
N THR A 274 1.76 5.62 8.73
CA THR A 274 2.86 6.32 8.05
C THR A 274 4.09 6.46 8.96
N LEU A 275 3.90 6.66 10.27
CA LEU A 275 4.99 6.63 11.26
C LEU A 275 5.69 5.26 11.33
N MET A 276 4.94 4.16 11.25
CA MET A 276 5.53 2.83 11.15
C MET A 276 6.36 2.70 9.86
N VAL A 277 5.82 3.14 8.72
CA VAL A 277 6.51 3.04 7.42
C VAL A 277 7.78 3.88 7.38
N THR A 278 7.78 5.10 7.93
CA THR A 278 8.98 5.95 8.00
C THR A 278 10.05 5.31 8.90
N PHE A 279 9.68 4.81 10.08
CA PHE A 279 10.60 4.11 10.97
C PHE A 279 11.22 2.86 10.32
N VAL A 280 10.39 2.03 9.67
CA VAL A 280 10.85 0.85 8.93
C VAL A 280 11.80 1.24 7.79
N SER A 281 11.49 2.30 7.05
CA SER A 281 12.33 2.79 5.95
C SER A 281 13.68 3.29 6.46
N PHE A 282 13.71 3.98 7.60
CA PHE A 282 14.96 4.39 8.24
C PHE A 282 15.81 3.20 8.67
N LEU A 283 15.20 2.17 9.27
CA LEU A 283 15.92 0.93 9.62
C LEU A 283 16.46 0.21 8.38
N GLN A 284 15.72 0.20 7.27
CA GLN A 284 16.19 -0.35 5.99
C GLN A 284 17.43 0.40 5.48
N VAL A 285 17.50 1.73 5.59
CA VAL A 285 18.69 2.50 5.24
C VAL A 285 19.90 2.07 6.07
N LEU A 286 19.75 1.95 7.40
CA LEU A 286 20.86 1.53 8.28
C LEU A 286 21.37 0.12 7.93
N LEU A 287 20.46 -0.80 7.62
CA LEU A 287 20.80 -2.16 7.21
C LEU A 287 21.52 -2.17 5.86
N LEU A 288 21.04 -1.38 4.88
CA LEU A 288 21.70 -1.24 3.57
C LEU A 288 23.10 -0.66 3.70
N ILE A 289 23.30 0.38 4.52
CA ILE A 289 24.64 0.96 4.76
C ILE A 289 25.60 -0.10 5.32
N ARG A 290 25.18 -0.85 6.34
CA ARG A 290 26.01 -1.93 6.90
C ARG A 290 26.34 -3.02 5.88
N GLN A 291 25.39 -3.36 5.01
CA GLN A 291 25.63 -4.34 3.95
C GLN A 291 26.57 -3.80 2.86
N MET A 292 26.47 -2.53 2.49
CA MET A 292 27.39 -1.87 1.56
C MET A 292 28.82 -1.84 2.14
N GLU A 293 28.97 -1.59 3.43
CA GLU A 293 30.27 -1.64 4.12
C GLU A 293 30.85 -3.06 4.16
N HIS A 294 30.03 -4.06 4.48
CA HIS A 294 30.45 -5.48 4.46
C HIS A 294 30.92 -5.94 3.08
N SER A 295 30.36 -5.36 2.01
CA SER A 295 30.65 -5.69 0.61
C SER A 295 31.49 -4.61 -0.10
N ASN A 296 32.24 -3.81 0.65
CA ASN A 296 33.01 -2.68 0.09
C ASN A 296 34.18 -3.13 -0.82
N THR A 297 34.66 -4.38 -0.69
CA THR A 297 35.67 -4.94 -1.60
C THR A 297 35.06 -5.34 -2.95
N GLN A 298 35.84 -5.26 -4.03
CA GLN A 298 35.40 -5.65 -5.37
C GLN A 298 34.97 -7.13 -5.41
N SER A 299 35.74 -8.02 -4.76
CA SER A 299 35.37 -9.43 -4.61
C SER A 299 34.08 -9.64 -3.80
N GLY A 300 33.84 -8.82 -2.76
CA GLY A 300 32.67 -8.87 -1.89
C GLY A 300 31.40 -8.45 -2.63
N ALA A 301 31.42 -7.28 -3.27
CA ALA A 301 30.31 -6.77 -4.07
C ALA A 301 29.96 -7.70 -5.25
N ALA A 302 30.96 -8.29 -5.94
CA ALA A 302 30.73 -9.19 -7.08
C ALA A 302 30.02 -10.51 -6.72
N LYS A 303 30.01 -10.89 -5.43
CA LYS A 303 29.30 -12.08 -4.91
C LYS A 303 27.80 -11.82 -4.74
N VAL A 304 27.37 -10.57 -4.68
CA VAL A 304 25.97 -10.17 -4.46
C VAL A 304 25.22 -10.13 -5.80
N SER A 305 23.97 -10.60 -5.78
CA SER A 305 23.11 -10.69 -6.96
C SER A 305 22.49 -9.33 -7.28
N ILE A 306 22.75 -8.83 -8.51
CA ILE A 306 22.13 -7.61 -9.04
C ILE A 306 20.60 -7.75 -9.07
N LEU A 307 20.08 -8.95 -9.38
CA LEU A 307 18.64 -9.18 -9.49
C LEU A 307 17.93 -9.11 -8.12
N MET A 308 18.56 -9.58 -7.04
CA MET A 308 18.03 -9.49 -5.68
C MET A 308 17.82 -8.03 -5.25
N ILE A 309 18.86 -7.19 -5.38
CA ILE A 309 18.76 -5.77 -5.01
C ILE A 309 17.83 -5.02 -5.99
N GLY A 310 17.84 -5.39 -7.28
CA GLY A 310 16.97 -4.79 -8.29
C GLY A 310 15.49 -5.03 -8.00
N GLN A 311 15.12 -6.27 -7.65
CA GLN A 311 13.76 -6.61 -7.25
C GLN A 311 13.32 -5.89 -5.98
N GLN A 312 14.21 -5.75 -5.01
CA GLN A 312 13.99 -4.96 -3.80
C GLN A 312 13.72 -3.47 -4.09
N ALA A 313 14.51 -2.87 -4.98
CA ALA A 313 14.32 -1.48 -5.42
C ALA A 313 13.03 -1.26 -6.19
N ILE A 314 12.61 -2.22 -7.02
CA ILE A 314 11.32 -2.15 -7.71
C ILE A 314 10.17 -2.17 -6.70
N MET A 315 10.22 -3.03 -5.68
CA MET A 315 9.20 -3.06 -4.64
C MET A 315 9.11 -1.74 -3.86
N ASP A 316 10.25 -1.16 -3.46
CA ASP A 316 10.24 0.12 -2.74
C ASP A 316 9.81 1.30 -3.61
N ALA A 317 10.10 1.26 -4.92
CA ALA A 317 9.57 2.22 -5.87
C ALA A 317 8.04 2.12 -5.98
N TYR A 318 7.46 0.91 -6.04
CA TYR A 318 6.00 0.74 -6.00
C TYR A 318 5.38 1.21 -4.70
N LEU A 319 5.98 0.90 -3.56
CA LEU A 319 5.52 1.40 -2.27
C LEU A 319 5.60 2.93 -2.21
N CYS A 320 6.67 3.54 -2.73
CA CYS A 320 6.80 4.99 -2.82
C CYS A 320 5.67 5.60 -3.65
N LEU A 321 5.40 5.06 -4.84
CA LEU A 321 4.32 5.53 -5.72
C LEU A 321 2.95 5.39 -5.05
N LEU A 322 2.68 4.25 -4.39
CA LEU A 322 1.41 4.02 -3.68
C LEU A 322 1.19 5.05 -2.58
N HIS A 323 2.19 5.32 -1.72
CA HIS A 323 2.06 6.31 -0.65
C HIS A 323 1.90 7.72 -1.21
N LEU A 324 2.63 8.07 -2.26
CA LEU A 324 2.50 9.37 -2.92
C LEU A 324 1.09 9.56 -3.50
N THR A 325 0.57 8.56 -4.22
CA THR A 325 -0.79 8.59 -4.75
C THR A 325 -1.84 8.65 -3.63
N ALA A 326 -1.68 7.89 -2.56
CA ALA A 326 -2.59 7.94 -1.40
C ALA A 326 -2.60 9.34 -0.75
N GLY A 327 -1.43 9.98 -0.63
CA GLY A 327 -1.34 11.35 -0.13
C GLY A 327 -2.01 12.38 -1.04
N ILE A 328 -1.87 12.24 -2.37
CA ILE A 328 -2.52 13.12 -3.36
C ILE A 328 -4.05 12.96 -3.32
N LEU A 329 -4.56 11.75 -3.12
CA LEU A 329 -6.00 11.48 -3.07
C LEU A 329 -6.66 12.01 -1.79
N VAL A 330 -5.92 12.12 -0.69
CA VAL A 330 -6.44 12.54 0.62
C VAL A 330 -5.64 13.74 1.13
N GLU A 331 -6.04 14.93 0.71
CA GLU A 331 -5.32 16.20 0.99
C GLU A 331 -5.02 16.41 2.48
N SER A 332 -5.96 16.05 3.37
CA SER A 332 -5.80 16.16 4.83
C SER A 332 -4.67 15.30 5.40
N LEU A 333 -4.26 14.24 4.69
CA LEU A 333 -3.20 13.31 5.10
C LEU A 333 -1.94 13.45 4.24
N PHE A 334 -1.90 14.42 3.31
CA PHE A 334 -0.82 14.57 2.34
C PHE A 334 0.55 14.63 3.01
N ASN A 335 0.71 15.45 4.06
CA ASN A 335 1.98 15.59 4.77
C ASN A 335 2.49 14.25 5.36
N ALA A 336 1.59 13.48 5.97
CA ALA A 336 1.93 12.21 6.58
C ALA A 336 2.36 11.17 5.52
N PHE A 337 1.62 11.04 4.42
CA PHE A 337 1.95 10.11 3.35
C PHE A 337 3.15 10.55 2.50
N ALA A 338 3.32 11.86 2.26
CA ALA A 338 4.45 12.42 1.55
C ALA A 338 5.77 12.18 2.28
N THR A 339 5.78 12.27 3.63
CA THR A 339 6.98 11.94 4.42
C THR A 339 7.36 10.47 4.29
N ALA A 340 6.39 9.55 4.37
CA ALA A 340 6.62 8.12 4.14
C ALA A 340 7.15 7.83 2.71
N ALA A 341 6.54 8.46 1.70
CA ALA A 341 6.98 8.35 0.31
C ALA A 341 8.41 8.90 0.13
N PHE A 342 8.75 10.03 0.75
CA PHE A 342 10.10 10.61 0.68
C PHE A 342 11.17 9.66 1.24
N PHE A 343 10.94 9.04 2.40
CA PHE A 343 11.91 8.07 2.94
C PHE A 343 12.04 6.83 2.04
N LYS A 344 10.94 6.34 1.47
CA LYS A 344 10.99 5.24 0.48
C LYS A 344 11.72 5.65 -0.80
N PHE A 345 11.49 6.87 -1.29
CA PHE A 345 12.22 7.44 -2.42
C PHE A 345 13.72 7.46 -2.16
N VAL A 346 14.15 7.91 -0.98
CA VAL A 346 15.56 7.90 -0.58
C VAL A 346 16.13 6.48 -0.54
N VAL A 347 15.39 5.50 0.00
CA VAL A 347 15.81 4.09 0.03
C VAL A 347 16.10 3.57 -1.38
N PHE A 348 15.12 3.62 -2.28
CA PHE A 348 15.28 2.98 -3.60
C PHE A 348 16.17 3.79 -4.54
N SER A 349 16.00 5.12 -4.61
CA SER A 349 16.67 5.96 -5.63
C SER A 349 18.12 6.31 -5.29
N ILE A 350 18.47 6.36 -4.00
CA ILE A 350 19.82 6.72 -3.54
C ILE A 350 20.57 5.48 -3.08
N PHE A 351 20.10 4.80 -2.02
CA PHE A 351 20.88 3.73 -1.40
C PHE A 351 20.91 2.46 -2.24
N GLU A 352 19.75 1.96 -2.68
CA GLU A 352 19.69 0.72 -3.47
C GLU A 352 20.26 0.90 -4.88
N MET A 353 19.99 2.03 -5.55
CA MET A 353 20.65 2.36 -6.82
C MET A 353 22.17 2.43 -6.69
N ARG A 354 22.69 3.15 -5.67
CA ARG A 354 24.13 3.22 -5.44
C ARG A 354 24.72 1.84 -5.20
N TYR A 355 24.01 0.97 -4.49
CA TYR A 355 24.47 -0.39 -4.26
C TYR A 355 24.45 -1.25 -5.53
N LEU A 356 23.40 -1.15 -6.36
CA LEU A 356 23.34 -1.79 -7.67
C LEU A 356 24.53 -1.40 -8.55
N LEU A 357 24.90 -0.12 -8.55
CA LEU A 357 26.06 0.37 -9.29
C LEU A 357 27.38 -0.18 -8.75
N ALA A 358 27.52 -0.26 -7.42
CA ALA A 358 28.71 -0.86 -6.80
C ALA A 358 28.86 -2.34 -7.20
N ILE A 359 27.78 -3.12 -7.15
CA ILE A 359 27.77 -4.54 -7.55
C ILE A 359 28.03 -4.69 -9.05
N TRP A 360 27.39 -3.87 -9.88
CA TRP A 360 27.55 -3.90 -11.33
C TRP A 360 29.00 -3.59 -11.74
N LYS A 361 29.59 -2.56 -11.15
CA LYS A 361 31.01 -2.20 -11.36
C LYS A 361 31.95 -3.30 -10.88
N ALA A 362 31.68 -3.89 -9.72
CA ALA A 362 32.49 -4.97 -9.17
C ALA A 362 32.47 -6.24 -10.03
N SER A 363 31.35 -6.48 -10.73
CA SER A 363 31.16 -7.64 -11.62
C SER A 363 31.89 -7.51 -12.97
N ARG A 364 32.41 -6.31 -13.32
CA ARG A 364 33.11 -6.05 -14.58
C ARG A 364 34.42 -5.30 -14.32
N PRO A 365 35.58 -5.98 -14.24
CA PRO A 365 36.86 -5.28 -14.13
C PRO A 365 37.08 -4.44 -15.39
N ALA A 366 37.22 -3.13 -15.22
CA ALA A 366 37.43 -2.20 -16.33
C ALA A 366 38.79 -2.47 -16.99
N SER A 367 38.83 -2.60 -18.32
CA SER A 367 40.08 -2.49 -19.06
C SER A 367 40.61 -1.07 -18.88
N SER A 368 41.89 -0.95 -18.54
CA SER A 368 42.55 0.31 -18.24
C SER A 368 42.56 1.22 -19.48
N GLY A 369 41.69 2.24 -19.52
CA GLY A 369 41.83 3.34 -20.48
C GLY A 369 40.54 4.08 -20.86
N GLU A 370 39.40 3.40 -21.00
CA GLU A 370 38.19 3.97 -21.64
C GLU A 370 37.03 4.23 -20.65
N GLY A 371 37.38 4.63 -19.41
CA GLY A 371 36.54 4.35 -18.24
C GLY A 371 35.28 5.21 -18.06
N TRP A 372 35.32 6.53 -18.29
CA TRP A 372 34.25 7.42 -17.81
C TRP A 372 33.03 7.47 -18.74
N GLU A 373 33.22 7.71 -20.04
CA GLU A 373 32.11 7.78 -21.00
C GLU A 373 31.43 6.43 -21.19
N THR A 374 32.22 5.34 -21.21
CA THR A 374 31.70 3.97 -21.22
C THR A 374 30.89 3.68 -19.95
N MET A 375 31.38 4.10 -18.78
CA MET A 375 30.65 3.95 -17.52
C MET A 375 29.35 4.78 -17.52
N ARG A 376 29.36 6.01 -18.04
CA ARG A 376 28.15 6.85 -18.16
C ARG A 376 27.11 6.22 -19.08
N ARG A 377 27.52 5.64 -20.22
CA ARG A 377 26.61 4.93 -21.14
C ARG A 377 25.99 3.72 -20.47
N GLU A 378 26.79 2.88 -19.82
CA GLU A 378 26.30 1.69 -19.13
C GLU A 378 25.42 2.04 -17.92
N LEU A 379 25.73 3.13 -17.21
CA LEU A 379 24.90 3.71 -16.14
C LEU A 379 23.50 4.08 -16.67
N SER A 380 23.46 4.79 -17.79
CA SER A 380 22.19 5.14 -18.47
C SER A 380 21.41 3.89 -18.88
N VAL A 381 22.09 2.84 -19.36
CA VAL A 381 21.46 1.56 -19.70
C VAL A 381 20.90 0.85 -18.46
N LEU A 382 21.60 0.91 -17.32
CA LEU A 382 21.11 0.32 -16.07
C LEU A 382 19.86 1.05 -15.57
N TYR A 383 19.85 2.38 -15.58
CA TYR A 383 18.68 3.18 -15.20
C TYR A 383 17.51 2.99 -16.17
N SER A 384 17.74 2.99 -17.48
CA SER A 384 16.68 2.81 -18.45
C SER A 384 16.04 1.42 -18.33
N ARG A 385 16.82 0.38 -18.04
CA ARG A 385 16.29 -0.96 -17.70
C ARG A 385 15.48 -0.93 -16.41
N PHE A 386 15.97 -0.28 -15.36
CA PHE A 386 15.24 -0.17 -14.10
C PHE A 386 13.88 0.51 -14.29
N TYR A 387 13.85 1.69 -14.93
CA TYR A 387 12.60 2.41 -15.17
C TYR A 387 11.69 1.71 -16.18
N GLY A 388 12.25 1.02 -17.18
CA GLY A 388 11.49 0.19 -18.10
C GLY A 388 10.80 -0.98 -17.41
N ILE A 389 11.50 -1.67 -16.48
CA ILE A 389 10.91 -2.73 -15.66
C ILE A 389 9.87 -2.15 -14.69
N LEU A 390 10.16 -1.00 -14.08
CA LEU A 390 9.21 -0.32 -13.19
C LEU A 390 7.90 -0.02 -13.93
N LEU A 391 7.96 0.67 -15.07
CA LEU A 391 6.79 1.04 -15.88
C LEU A 391 6.08 -0.20 -16.43
N GLY A 392 6.82 -1.16 -17.00
CA GLY A 392 6.26 -2.41 -17.49
C GLY A 392 5.56 -3.22 -16.40
N GLY A 393 6.10 -3.21 -15.18
CA GLY A 393 5.47 -3.89 -14.05
C GLY A 393 4.22 -3.16 -13.53
N ILE A 394 4.08 -1.84 -13.69
CA ILE A 394 2.80 -1.14 -13.43
C ILE A 394 1.72 -1.65 -14.39
N LEU A 395 2.05 -1.74 -15.68
CA LEU A 395 1.13 -2.26 -16.71
C LEU A 395 0.76 -3.72 -16.43
N LEU A 396 1.73 -4.55 -16.02
CA LEU A 396 1.50 -5.94 -15.65
C LEU A 396 0.61 -6.04 -14.39
N MET A 397 0.84 -5.22 -13.37
CA MET A 397 -0.01 -5.16 -12.18
C MET A 397 -1.45 -4.77 -12.52
N TYR A 398 -1.62 -3.85 -13.46
CA TYR A 398 -2.93 -3.37 -13.89
C TYR A 398 -3.70 -4.46 -14.67
N GLU A 399 -3.05 -5.08 -15.66
CA GLU A 399 -3.67 -6.11 -16.50
C GLU A 399 -4.01 -7.37 -15.68
N PHE A 400 -3.07 -7.82 -14.82
CA PHE A 400 -3.21 -9.03 -14.02
C PHE A 400 -3.67 -8.75 -12.58
N HIS A 401 -4.44 -7.68 -12.34
CA HIS A 401 -4.93 -7.33 -11.00
C HIS A 401 -5.73 -8.47 -10.33
N ASN A 402 -6.42 -9.32 -11.11
CA ASN A 402 -7.10 -10.52 -10.60
C ASN A 402 -6.14 -11.54 -9.95
N PHE A 403 -4.87 -11.52 -10.34
CA PHE A 403 -3.81 -12.39 -9.82
C PHE A 403 -2.86 -11.64 -8.85
N LEU A 404 -3.36 -10.63 -8.14
CA LEU A 404 -2.57 -9.81 -7.23
C LEU A 404 -1.80 -10.62 -6.17
N ARG A 405 -2.42 -11.65 -5.58
CA ARG A 405 -1.78 -12.48 -4.54
C ARG A 405 -0.56 -13.27 -5.07
N PRO A 406 -0.67 -14.03 -6.17
CA PRO A 406 0.50 -14.61 -6.86
C PRO A 406 1.57 -13.58 -7.22
N LEU A 407 1.17 -12.41 -7.72
CA LEU A 407 2.09 -11.35 -8.13
C LEU A 407 2.85 -10.76 -6.92
N LEU A 408 2.17 -10.57 -5.79
CA LEU A 408 2.81 -10.19 -4.54
C LEU A 408 3.82 -11.24 -4.08
N LEU A 409 3.50 -12.55 -4.16
CA LEU A 409 4.47 -13.59 -3.81
C LEU A 409 5.68 -13.61 -4.74
N LEU A 410 5.50 -13.32 -6.04
CA LEU A 410 6.62 -13.10 -6.96
C LEU A 410 7.48 -11.93 -6.49
N MET A 411 6.88 -10.81 -6.10
CA MET A 411 7.63 -9.66 -5.58
C MET A 411 8.37 -9.99 -4.26
N TYR A 412 7.75 -10.76 -3.36
CA TYR A 412 8.35 -11.22 -2.10
C TYR A 412 9.33 -12.41 -2.25
N SER A 413 9.63 -12.84 -3.48
CA SER A 413 10.64 -13.87 -3.77
C SER A 413 12.07 -13.31 -3.89
N PHE A 414 12.31 -12.12 -3.33
CA PHE A 414 13.51 -11.33 -3.60
C PHE A 414 14.82 -11.97 -3.11
N TRP A 415 14.78 -12.94 -2.19
CA TRP A 415 15.98 -13.68 -1.77
C TRP A 415 16.38 -14.80 -2.72
N ILE A 416 15.44 -15.33 -3.51
CA ILE A 416 15.67 -16.45 -4.43
C ILE A 416 16.81 -16.18 -5.42
N PRO A 417 16.89 -15.01 -6.09
CA PRO A 417 18.00 -14.70 -6.98
C PRO A 417 19.39 -14.82 -6.32
N GLN A 418 19.52 -14.50 -5.04
CA GLN A 418 20.78 -14.65 -4.30
C GLN A 418 21.08 -16.11 -3.99
N ILE A 419 20.08 -16.89 -3.56
CA ILE A 419 20.23 -18.33 -3.29
C ILE A 419 20.78 -19.03 -4.55
N VAL A 420 20.18 -18.73 -5.71
CA VAL A 420 20.60 -19.27 -7.01
C VAL A 420 22.01 -18.80 -7.36
N THR A 421 22.32 -17.51 -7.16
CA THR A 421 23.66 -16.96 -7.44
C THR A 421 24.74 -17.62 -6.58
N ASN A 422 24.44 -17.88 -5.30
CA ASN A 422 25.36 -18.54 -4.36
C ASN A 422 25.71 -19.95 -4.81
N VAL A 423 24.72 -20.72 -5.28
CA VAL A 423 24.93 -22.07 -5.79
C VAL A 423 25.81 -22.06 -7.04
N ILE A 424 25.47 -21.20 -7.99
CA ILE A 424 26.13 -21.13 -9.30
C ILE A 424 27.58 -20.67 -9.17
N ARG A 425 27.81 -19.56 -8.45
CA ARG A 425 29.13 -18.93 -8.33
C ARG A 425 29.96 -19.45 -7.15
N ASP A 426 29.41 -20.36 -6.35
CA ASP A 426 30.03 -20.87 -5.13
C ASP A 426 30.41 -19.75 -4.13
N SER A 427 29.58 -18.71 -4.07
CA SER A 427 29.84 -17.53 -3.26
C SER A 427 29.75 -17.88 -1.78
N ARG A 428 30.86 -17.71 -1.04
CA ARG A 428 30.88 -17.81 0.42
C ARG A 428 30.65 -16.45 1.07
N LYS A 429 29.74 -16.43 2.05
CA LYS A 429 29.41 -15.25 2.89
C LYS A 429 29.19 -13.96 2.07
N PRO A 430 28.26 -13.96 1.10
CA PRO A 430 27.98 -12.77 0.28
C PRO A 430 27.25 -11.65 1.04
N LEU A 431 26.49 -12.03 2.07
CA LEU A 431 25.58 -11.15 2.81
C LEU A 431 25.84 -11.25 4.30
N HIS A 432 25.69 -10.11 4.97
CA HIS A 432 25.76 -10.02 6.43
C HIS A 432 24.51 -10.67 7.06
N PRO A 433 24.62 -11.54 8.09
CA PRO A 433 23.46 -12.18 8.72
C PRO A 433 22.42 -11.20 9.28
N TYR A 434 22.85 -10.13 9.96
CA TYR A 434 21.94 -9.06 10.41
C TYR A 434 21.20 -8.36 9.27
N TYR A 435 21.79 -8.25 8.07
CA TYR A 435 21.10 -7.70 6.91
C TYR A 435 19.98 -8.64 6.45
N ILE A 436 20.24 -9.95 6.40
CA ILE A 436 19.22 -10.96 6.02
C ILE A 436 18.03 -10.91 6.99
N LEU A 437 18.29 -10.95 8.31
CA LEU A 437 17.25 -10.92 9.33
C LEU A 437 16.54 -9.56 9.40
N GLY A 438 17.28 -8.46 9.36
CA GLY A 438 16.69 -7.12 9.42
C GLY A 438 15.82 -6.81 8.20
N MET A 439 16.29 -7.14 6.99
CA MET A 439 15.54 -6.87 5.76
C MET A 439 14.29 -7.74 5.63
N THR A 440 14.33 -8.99 6.09
CA THR A 440 13.14 -9.86 6.11
C THR A 440 12.06 -9.33 7.04
N VAL A 441 12.42 -8.97 8.27
CA VAL A 441 11.47 -8.45 9.27
C VAL A 441 10.88 -7.10 8.81
N THR A 442 11.74 -6.17 8.39
CA THR A 442 11.29 -4.83 7.96
C THR A 442 10.39 -4.88 6.72
N ARG A 443 10.68 -5.73 5.73
CA ARG A 443 9.83 -5.85 4.53
C ARG A 443 8.52 -6.57 4.80
N LEU A 444 8.43 -7.43 5.82
CA LEU A 444 7.17 -8.06 6.22
C LEU A 444 6.23 -7.13 7.00
N ALA A 445 6.72 -5.99 7.53
CA ALA A 445 5.91 -5.09 8.36
C ALA A 445 4.66 -4.55 7.63
N ILE A 446 4.82 -4.05 6.40
CA ILE A 446 3.71 -3.47 5.60
C ILE A 446 2.65 -4.51 5.23
N PRO A 447 2.96 -5.66 4.60
CA PRO A 447 1.94 -6.64 4.24
C PRO A 447 1.27 -7.26 5.47
N LEU A 448 1.98 -7.43 6.58
CA LEU A 448 1.38 -7.90 7.83
C LEU A 448 0.45 -6.86 8.46
N TYR A 449 0.77 -5.57 8.38
CA TYR A 449 -0.14 -4.52 8.81
C TYR A 449 -1.42 -4.49 7.97
N ILE A 450 -1.28 -4.53 6.64
CA ILE A 450 -2.42 -4.40 5.72
C ILE A 450 -3.35 -5.62 5.79
N PHE A 451 -2.78 -6.83 5.71
CA PHE A 451 -3.57 -8.07 5.58
C PHE A 451 -3.75 -8.85 6.90
N GLY A 452 -2.96 -8.55 7.92
CA GLY A 452 -2.98 -9.27 9.20
C GLY A 452 -3.64 -8.50 10.35
N CYS A 453 -3.62 -7.16 10.32
CA CYS A 453 -4.21 -6.34 11.37
C CYS A 453 -5.73 -6.18 11.13
N PRO A 454 -6.60 -6.56 12.08
CA PRO A 454 -8.05 -6.34 11.97
C PRO A 454 -8.42 -4.86 11.99
N ASN A 455 -7.58 -4.04 12.62
CA ASN A 455 -7.75 -2.60 12.75
C ASN A 455 -6.86 -1.83 11.75
N ASN A 456 -6.82 -2.28 10.50
CA ASN A 456 -6.06 -1.61 9.45
C ASN A 456 -6.71 -0.28 9.04
N PHE A 457 -5.88 0.64 8.55
CA PHE A 457 -6.35 1.89 7.95
C PHE A 457 -7.21 1.61 6.71
N MET A 458 -6.80 0.70 5.82
CA MET A 458 -7.48 0.46 4.53
C MET A 458 -8.78 -0.37 4.61
N ARG A 459 -9.23 -0.78 5.81
CA ARG A 459 -10.43 -1.62 6.06
C ARG A 459 -10.50 -2.89 5.20
N ILE A 460 -9.36 -3.49 4.88
CA ILE A 460 -9.29 -4.78 4.17
C ILE A 460 -9.54 -5.90 5.19
N GLU A 461 -10.39 -6.87 4.85
CA GLU A 461 -10.64 -8.01 5.73
C GLU A 461 -9.34 -8.79 6.01
N PRO A 462 -9.06 -9.13 7.29
CA PRO A 462 -7.81 -9.79 7.64
C PRO A 462 -7.78 -11.24 7.16
N ASP A 463 -6.84 -11.56 6.27
CA ASP A 463 -6.60 -12.92 5.79
C ASP A 463 -5.39 -13.55 6.49
N LYS A 464 -5.66 -14.14 7.65
CA LYS A 464 -4.64 -14.81 8.47
C LYS A 464 -3.94 -15.95 7.74
N THR A 465 -4.64 -16.64 6.84
CA THR A 465 -4.06 -17.77 6.09
C THR A 465 -2.99 -17.29 5.13
N TRP A 466 -3.29 -16.25 4.35
CA TRP A 466 -2.35 -15.68 3.41
C TRP A 466 -1.14 -15.05 4.12
N CYS A 467 -1.34 -14.33 5.22
CA CYS A 467 -0.24 -13.79 6.03
C CYS A 467 0.68 -14.90 6.56
N THR A 468 0.11 -16.01 7.03
CA THR A 468 0.89 -17.15 7.53
C THR A 468 1.73 -17.76 6.40
N TYR A 469 1.14 -17.96 5.22
CA TYR A 469 1.86 -18.43 4.04
C TYR A 469 2.99 -17.49 3.62
N LEU A 470 2.75 -16.18 3.60
CA LEU A 470 3.78 -15.18 3.27
C LEU A 470 4.95 -15.21 4.26
N VAL A 471 4.66 -15.27 5.56
CA VAL A 471 5.71 -15.34 6.61
C VAL A 471 6.52 -16.61 6.46
N ILE A 472 5.88 -17.78 6.30
CA ILE A 472 6.57 -19.05 6.09
C ILE A 472 7.42 -18.98 4.81
N PHE A 473 6.89 -18.44 3.71
CA PHE A 473 7.59 -18.34 2.44
C PHE A 473 8.86 -17.48 2.53
N VAL A 474 8.78 -16.29 3.13
CA VAL A 474 9.92 -15.38 3.24
C VAL A 474 10.93 -15.88 4.28
N THR A 475 10.47 -16.42 5.41
CA THR A 475 11.36 -16.98 6.45
C THR A 475 12.06 -18.23 5.96
N LEU A 476 11.42 -19.08 5.16
CA LEU A 476 12.06 -20.22 4.51
C LEU A 476 13.20 -19.76 3.59
N GLN A 477 12.97 -18.76 2.73
CA GLN A 477 14.02 -18.21 1.87
C GLN A 477 15.21 -17.67 2.69
N ALA A 478 14.92 -16.91 3.76
CA ALA A 478 15.94 -16.35 4.65
C ALA A 478 16.73 -17.44 5.38
N SER A 479 16.05 -18.49 5.84
CA SER A 479 16.67 -19.63 6.51
C SER A 479 17.64 -20.36 5.57
N VAL A 480 17.27 -20.55 4.30
CA VAL A 480 18.16 -21.16 3.29
C VAL A 480 19.40 -20.30 3.06
N LEU A 481 19.28 -18.97 3.00
CA LEU A 481 20.43 -18.07 2.88
C LEU A 481 21.35 -18.11 4.10
N LEU A 482 20.79 -18.14 5.31
CA LEU A 482 21.57 -18.28 6.54
C LEU A 482 22.27 -19.64 6.60
N LEU A 483 21.59 -20.69 6.16
CA LEU A 483 22.17 -22.03 6.07
C LEU A 483 23.33 -22.07 5.05
N GLN A 484 23.17 -21.41 3.89
CA GLN A 484 24.26 -21.22 2.93
C GLN A 484 25.43 -20.40 3.52
N HIS A 485 25.17 -19.48 4.45
CA HIS A 485 26.20 -18.70 5.13
C HIS A 485 27.05 -19.57 6.08
N TYR A 486 26.44 -20.46 6.85
CA TYR A 486 27.13 -21.29 7.86
C TYR A 486 27.65 -22.64 7.32
N LEU A 487 26.82 -23.38 6.57
CA LEU A 487 27.15 -24.71 6.06
C LEU A 487 27.78 -24.69 4.66
N GLY A 488 27.74 -23.54 4.00
CA GLY A 488 28.25 -23.34 2.64
C GLY A 488 27.17 -23.34 1.56
N SER A 489 27.47 -22.69 0.44
CA SER A 489 26.61 -22.44 -0.73
C SER A 489 25.89 -23.67 -1.30
N ARG A 490 26.51 -24.85 -1.21
CA ARG A 490 26.09 -26.10 -1.89
C ARG A 490 25.79 -27.26 -0.94
N TRP A 491 25.56 -26.99 0.35
CA TRP A 491 25.31 -28.03 1.36
C TRP A 491 24.17 -29.01 1.00
N PHE A 492 23.16 -28.54 0.27
CA PHE A 492 21.99 -29.33 -0.13
C PHE A 492 22.13 -30.08 -1.47
N ILE A 493 23.27 -29.96 -2.17
CA ILE A 493 23.45 -30.56 -3.51
C ILE A 493 24.40 -31.77 -3.42
N PRO A 494 24.01 -32.96 -3.94
CA PRO A 494 24.88 -34.11 -4.04
C PRO A 494 26.15 -33.80 -4.86
N ARG A 495 27.33 -34.24 -4.36
CA ARG A 495 28.65 -33.94 -4.96
C ARG A 495 28.79 -34.34 -6.44
N GLN A 496 27.97 -35.29 -6.91
CA GLN A 496 28.00 -35.84 -8.28
C GLN A 496 27.48 -34.86 -9.35
N ILE A 497 26.76 -33.79 -8.97
CA ILE A 497 26.11 -32.84 -9.89
C ILE A 497 26.86 -31.49 -9.94
N LEU A 498 27.95 -31.36 -9.19
CA LEU A 498 28.71 -30.11 -9.11
C LEU A 498 29.67 -29.97 -10.32
N PRO A 499 29.81 -28.76 -10.89
CA PRO A 499 30.86 -28.49 -11.86
C PRO A 499 32.24 -28.64 -11.18
N GLU A 500 33.20 -29.15 -11.94
CA GLU A 500 34.59 -29.35 -11.51
C GLU A 500 35.22 -27.99 -11.13
N ARG A 501 35.77 -27.89 -9.91
CA ARG A 501 36.47 -26.69 -9.43
C ARG A 501 37.87 -26.65 -10.03
N TYR A 502 38.37 -25.46 -10.37
CA TYR A 502 39.76 -25.32 -10.75
C TYR A 502 40.64 -25.56 -9.51
N SER A 503 41.45 -26.63 -9.55
CA SER A 503 42.40 -26.89 -8.48
C SER A 503 43.55 -25.90 -8.59
N TYR A 504 43.57 -24.92 -7.68
CA TYR A 504 44.70 -24.01 -7.51
C TYR A 504 45.97 -24.72 -7.02
N TYR A 505 45.85 -25.96 -6.56
CA TYR A 505 46.96 -26.80 -6.17
C TYR A 505 47.27 -27.79 -7.30
N ARG A 506 48.46 -27.65 -7.92
CA ARG A 506 48.99 -28.58 -8.91
C ARG A 506 50.24 -29.22 -8.33
N LYS A 507 50.37 -30.56 -8.43
CA LYS A 507 51.60 -31.28 -8.07
C LYS A 507 52.60 -31.08 -9.22
N PHE A 508 53.85 -30.79 -8.87
CA PHE A 508 54.94 -30.62 -9.84
C PHE A 508 55.88 -31.83 -9.79
N ASP A 509 56.33 -32.27 -10.96
CA ASP A 509 57.40 -33.24 -11.10
C ASP A 509 58.76 -32.58 -10.83
N GLN A 510 59.64 -33.34 -10.20
CA GLN A 510 60.72 -32.88 -9.33
C GLN A 510 61.99 -32.39 -10.08
N GLU A 511 61.91 -32.08 -11.37
CA GLU A 511 63.09 -31.99 -12.24
C GLU A 511 63.57 -30.57 -12.60
N GLU A 512 62.80 -29.51 -12.30
CA GLU A 512 63.27 -28.14 -12.54
C GLU A 512 63.13 -27.26 -11.28
N ASN A 513 64.28 -26.94 -10.67
CA ASN A 513 64.40 -25.97 -9.57
C ASN A 513 64.15 -24.53 -10.08
N HIS A 514 62.90 -24.22 -10.44
CA HIS A 514 62.49 -22.84 -10.74
C HIS A 514 62.17 -22.12 -9.43
N ALA A 515 63.17 -21.41 -8.89
CA ALA A 515 62.93 -20.42 -7.83
C ALA A 515 62.12 -19.26 -8.42
N THR A 516 60.79 -19.31 -8.25
CA THR A 516 59.89 -18.21 -8.66
C THR A 516 59.58 -17.34 -7.45
N ASP A 517 59.69 -16.02 -7.61
CA ASP A 517 59.34 -15.07 -6.56
C ASP A 517 57.84 -14.74 -6.59
N CYS A 518 57.21 -14.71 -5.42
CA CYS A 518 55.82 -14.31 -5.32
C CYS A 518 55.70 -12.78 -5.45
N VAL A 519 55.06 -12.29 -6.51
CA VAL A 519 54.88 -10.83 -6.78
C VAL A 519 54.08 -10.10 -5.68
N ILE A 520 53.33 -10.83 -4.84
CA ILE A 520 52.52 -10.22 -3.76
C ILE A 520 53.38 -9.84 -2.55
N CYS A 521 54.32 -10.70 -2.16
CA CYS A 521 55.13 -10.51 -0.95
C CYS A 521 56.63 -10.35 -1.25
N MET A 522 57.03 -10.48 -2.52
CA MET A 522 58.41 -10.39 -3.02
C MET A 522 59.38 -11.39 -2.36
N THR A 523 58.89 -12.56 -1.95
CA THR A 523 59.74 -13.64 -1.39
C THR A 523 59.67 -14.89 -2.25
N GLY A 524 60.76 -15.66 -2.26
CA GLY A 524 60.88 -16.90 -3.04
C GLY A 524 59.85 -17.96 -2.64
N ILE A 525 59.34 -18.68 -3.64
CA ILE A 525 58.41 -19.79 -3.46
C ILE A 525 59.23 -21.08 -3.43
N ASN A 526 59.44 -21.65 -2.24
CA ASN A 526 60.12 -22.93 -2.08
C ASN A 526 59.18 -24.10 -2.44
N MET A 527 59.25 -24.56 -3.70
CA MET A 527 58.44 -25.67 -4.24
C MET A 527 58.70 -27.03 -3.55
N MET A 528 59.74 -27.14 -2.71
CA MET A 528 60.19 -28.39 -2.09
C MET A 528 59.52 -28.75 -0.76
N GLN A 529 58.87 -27.80 -0.07
CA GLN A 529 58.50 -28.00 1.33
C GLN A 529 57.06 -28.47 1.59
N ARG A 530 56.09 -28.23 0.68
CA ARG A 530 54.75 -28.86 0.64
C ARG A 530 53.94 -28.35 -0.56
N PRO A 531 53.15 -29.19 -1.25
CA PRO A 531 52.28 -28.77 -2.36
C PRO A 531 51.09 -27.88 -1.92
N SER A 532 50.83 -27.74 -0.61
CA SER A 532 49.77 -26.88 -0.05
C SER A 532 50.17 -25.40 0.08
N ASP A 533 51.45 -25.08 -0.09
CA ASP A 533 51.98 -23.75 0.25
C ASP A 533 52.11 -22.86 -1.01
N CYS A 534 51.92 -23.45 -2.19
CA CYS A 534 51.90 -22.76 -3.47
C CYS A 534 50.53 -22.92 -4.16
N MET A 535 50.02 -21.83 -4.73
CA MET A 535 48.86 -21.83 -5.61
C MET A 535 49.25 -21.37 -7.01
N VAL A 536 48.67 -22.02 -8.01
CA VAL A 536 48.88 -21.74 -9.43
C VAL A 536 47.57 -21.24 -10.02
N THR A 537 47.65 -20.14 -10.75
CA THR A 537 46.50 -19.56 -11.45
C THR A 537 46.30 -20.20 -12.82
N PRO A 538 45.10 -20.11 -13.46
CA PRO A 538 44.87 -20.65 -14.81
C PRO A 538 45.71 -20.02 -15.93
N CYS A 539 46.39 -18.92 -15.62
CA CYS A 539 47.37 -18.29 -16.50
C CYS A 539 48.82 -18.71 -16.17
N ASP A 540 48.97 -19.78 -15.39
CA ASP A 540 50.23 -20.43 -14.97
C ASP A 540 51.19 -19.51 -14.19
N HIS A 541 50.67 -18.50 -13.49
CA HIS A 541 51.45 -17.73 -12.51
C HIS A 541 51.36 -18.34 -11.10
N PHE A 542 52.48 -18.24 -10.38
CA PHE A 542 52.73 -18.87 -9.07
C PHE A 542 52.71 -17.87 -7.92
N PHE A 543 52.11 -18.27 -6.81
CA PHE A 543 52.02 -17.45 -5.59
C PHE A 543 52.03 -18.32 -4.34
N HIS A 544 52.40 -17.77 -3.19
CA HIS A 544 52.13 -18.44 -1.90
C HIS A 544 50.62 -18.55 -1.68
N SER A 545 50.18 -19.69 -1.13
CA SER A 545 48.75 -19.96 -0.88
C SER A 545 48.10 -18.86 -0.04
N GLY A 546 48.75 -18.46 1.07
CA GLY A 546 48.26 -17.38 1.94
C GLY A 546 48.31 -15.98 1.31
N CYS A 547 49.15 -15.75 0.30
CA CYS A 547 49.22 -14.48 -0.42
C CYS A 547 48.11 -14.38 -1.46
N LEU A 548 47.94 -15.42 -2.30
CA LEU A 548 46.90 -15.43 -3.32
C LEU A 548 45.49 -15.46 -2.71
N GLN A 549 45.30 -16.18 -1.59
CA GLN A 549 44.01 -16.21 -0.90
C GLN A 549 43.60 -14.81 -0.39
N ARG A 550 44.50 -14.10 0.29
CA ARG A 550 44.27 -12.71 0.73
C ARG A 550 44.04 -11.75 -0.45
N TRP A 551 44.71 -11.98 -1.57
CA TRP A 551 44.51 -11.19 -2.78
C TRP A 551 43.12 -11.44 -3.39
N MET A 552 42.68 -12.70 -3.50
CA MET A 552 41.34 -13.07 -3.99
C MET A 552 40.21 -12.51 -3.12
N ASP A 553 40.47 -12.32 -1.82
CA ASP A 553 39.55 -11.63 -0.91
C ASP A 553 39.41 -10.13 -1.20
N ILE A 554 40.33 -9.53 -1.95
CA ILE A 554 40.28 -8.11 -2.36
C ILE A 554 39.83 -7.99 -3.83
N LYS A 555 40.46 -8.74 -4.74
CA LYS A 555 40.23 -8.73 -6.19
C LYS A 555 40.36 -10.13 -6.81
N MET A 556 39.41 -10.49 -7.67
CA MET A 556 39.38 -11.77 -8.40
C MET A 556 40.15 -11.70 -9.73
N GLU A 557 41.40 -11.23 -9.69
CA GLU A 557 42.26 -10.98 -10.85
C GLU A 557 43.67 -11.48 -10.55
N CYS A 558 44.37 -12.05 -11.54
CA CYS A 558 45.77 -12.45 -11.37
C CYS A 558 46.65 -11.22 -11.11
N PRO A 559 47.46 -11.18 -10.03
CA PRO A 559 48.36 -10.06 -9.73
C PRO A 559 49.34 -9.73 -10.86
N THR A 560 49.79 -10.73 -11.61
CA THR A 560 50.79 -10.57 -12.67
C THR A 560 50.19 -10.10 -13.98
N CYS A 561 49.14 -10.77 -14.48
CA CYS A 561 48.58 -10.51 -15.82
C CYS A 561 47.15 -9.97 -15.84
N ARG A 562 46.53 -9.73 -14.69
CA ARG A 562 45.17 -9.19 -14.53
C ARG A 562 44.05 -10.00 -15.19
N ARG A 563 44.33 -11.24 -15.61
CA ARG A 563 43.28 -12.17 -16.09
C ARG A 563 42.33 -12.53 -14.94
N PRO A 564 41.02 -12.64 -15.19
CA PRO A 564 40.04 -12.98 -14.16
C PRO A 564 40.29 -14.40 -13.63
N LEU A 565 40.21 -14.57 -12.31
CA LEU A 565 40.42 -15.84 -11.63
C LEU A 565 39.09 -16.57 -11.39
N PRO A 566 38.99 -17.90 -11.62
CA PRO A 566 37.82 -18.67 -11.24
C PRO A 566 37.68 -18.79 -9.71
N PRO A 567 36.49 -18.97 -9.14
CA PRO A 567 36.36 -19.25 -7.70
C PRO A 567 37.06 -20.57 -7.32
N ALA A 568 37.75 -20.57 -6.17
CA ALA A 568 38.50 -21.71 -5.62
C ALA A 568 37.65 -22.76 -4.89
#